data_AF-A0A7X5D5C3-F1
#
_entry.id   AF-A0A7X5D5C3-F1
#
_cell.length_a   1.000
_cell.length_b   1.000
_cell.length_c   1.000
_cell.angle_alpha   90.00
_cell.angle_beta   90.00
_cell.angle_gamma   90.00
#
_symmetry.space_group_name_H-M   'P 1'
#
loop_
_entity.id
_entity.type
_entity.pdbx_description
1 polymer ?
#
loop_
_entity_poly.entity_id
_entity_poly.type
_entity_poly.pdbx_seq_one_letter_code
_entity_poly.pdbx_strand_id
1 'polypeptide(L)' 'MEKKACTPQIRFKGFTDPWEQRKLGDFATKRTAKNSTG' A
#
# COMPACT_ATOMS: atom_id res chain seq x y z
N MET A 1 7.60 23.17 -10.90
CA MET A 1 7.39 22.47 -9.61
C MET A 1 7.76 21.03 -9.84
N GLU A 2 8.90 20.58 -9.32
CA GLU A 2 9.46 19.24 -9.55
C GLU A 2 8.54 18.19 -8.92
N LYS A 3 7.91 17.32 -9.71
CA LYS A 3 7.10 16.22 -9.19
C LYS A 3 8.03 15.24 -8.49
N LYS A 4 8.01 15.18 -7.15
CA LYS A 4 8.68 14.12 -6.40
C LYS A 4 8.13 12.78 -6.91
N ALA A 5 9.00 11.96 -7.50
CA ALA A 5 8.62 10.63 -7.91
C ALA A 5 8.20 9.84 -6.66
N CYS A 6 6.95 9.41 -6.59
CA CYS A 6 6.46 8.44 -5.60
C CYS A 6 6.98 7.03 -5.96
N THR A 7 8.29 6.92 -6.15
CA THR A 7 8.96 5.67 -6.48
C THR A 7 9.84 5.28 -5.29
N PRO A 8 9.60 4.12 -4.66
CA PRO A 8 10.43 3.67 -3.56
C PRO A 8 11.85 3.36 -4.03
N GLN A 9 12.83 3.55 -3.15
CA GLN A 9 14.26 3.33 -3.44
C GLN A 9 14.59 1.84 -3.62
N ILE A 10 13.78 0.94 -3.04
CA ILE A 10 13.89 -0.51 -3.17
C ILE A 10 12.57 -1.04 -3.74
N ARG A 11 12.65 -1.84 -4.81
CA ARG A 11 11.49 -2.46 -5.49
C ARG A 11 11.87 -3.78 -6.15
N PHE A 12 10.88 -4.63 -6.33
CA PHE A 12 11.04 -5.85 -7.13
C PHE A 12 11.13 -5.51 -8.62
N LYS A 13 11.89 -6.32 -9.39
CA LYS A 13 11.99 -6.15 -10.85
C LYS A 13 10.60 -6.34 -11.48
N GLY A 14 10.25 -5.50 -12.45
CA GLY A 14 8.96 -5.52 -13.13
C GLY A 14 7.87 -4.65 -12.47
N PHE A 15 8.07 -4.14 -11.26
CA PHE A 15 7.14 -3.21 -10.60
C PHE A 15 7.68 -1.78 -10.69
N THR A 16 7.54 -1.17 -11.87
CA THR A 16 8.10 0.15 -12.19
C THR A 16 7.10 1.30 -12.06
N ASP A 17 5.83 0.99 -11.91
CA ASP A 17 4.76 1.98 -11.80
C ASP A 17 4.93 2.87 -10.56
N PRO A 18 4.54 4.15 -10.67
CA PRO A 18 4.55 5.06 -9.54
C PRO A 18 3.55 4.63 -8.48
N TRP A 19 3.88 4.86 -7.21
CA TRP A 19 2.91 4.68 -6.13
C TRP A 19 1.89 5.81 -6.16
N GLU A 20 0.64 5.44 -5.94
CA GLU A 20 -0.47 6.38 -5.80
C GLU A 20 -0.99 6.36 -4.36
N GLN A 21 -1.32 7.53 -3.82
CA GLN A 21 -1.94 7.61 -2.50
C GLN A 21 -3.39 7.09 -2.58
N ARG A 22 -3.73 6.13 -1.71
CA ARG A 22 -5.07 5.51 -1.61
C ARG A 22 -5.55 5.51 -0.17
N LYS A 23 -6.87 5.53 0.05
CA LYS A 23 -7.45 5.39 1.40
C LYS A 23 -7.62 3.90 1.73
N LEU A 24 -7.24 3.51 2.94
CA LEU A 24 -7.35 2.12 3.39
C LEU A 24 -8.79 1.59 3.30
N GLY A 25 -9.78 2.43 3.60
CA GLY A 25 -11.19 2.05 3.56
C GLY A 25 -11.72 1.70 2.16
N ASP A 26 -11.05 2.13 1.09
CA ASP A 26 -11.47 1.83 -0.29
C ASP A 26 -11.10 0.39 -0.71
N PHE A 27 -10.08 -0.20 -0.07
CA PHE A 27 -9.51 -1.50 -0.45
C PHE A 27 -9.59 -2.56 0.64
N ALA A 28 -9.87 -2.18 1.89
CA ALA A 28 -9.88 -3.09 3.02
C ALA A 28 -11.19 -3.06 3.80
N THR A 29 -11.74 -4.24 4.08
CA THR A 29 -12.87 -4.41 5.00
C THR A 29 -12.35 -4.65 6.41
N LYS A 30 -12.94 -3.97 7.40
CA LYS A 30 -12.58 -4.13 8.80
C LYS A 30 -12.92 -5.56 9.26
N ARG A 31 -11.90 -6.33 9.67
CA ARG A 31 -12.10 -7.62 10.35
C ARG A 31 -12.10 -7.41 11.86
N THR A 32 -13.15 -7.86 12.55
CA THR A 32 -13.30 -7.76 14.01
C THR A 32 -13.21 -9.11 14.72
N ALA A 33 -12.83 -10.18 14.01
CA ALA A 33 -12.67 -11.50 14.61
C ALA A 33 -11.43 -11.53 15.51
N LYS A 34 -11.64 -11.78 16.81
CA LYS A 34 -10.56 -12.06 17.76
C LYS A 34 -9.99 -13.44 17.42
N ASN A 35 -8.71 -13.52 17.11
CA ASN A 35 -7.99 -14.79 17.05
C ASN A 35 -7.84 -15.31 18.49
N SER A 36 -8.90 -15.92 19.01
CA SER A 36 -8.85 -16.67 20.25
C SER A 36 -8.24 -18.04 19.95
N THR A 37 -6.92 -18.07 19.81
CA THR A 37 -6.16 -19.33 19.87
C THR A 37 -5.19 -19.16 21.02
N GLY A 38 -5.64 -19.62 22.19
CA GLY A 38 -4.78 -19.99 23.32
C GLY A 38 -4.34 -21.43 23.19
#